data_AF-A0A5K1GI04-F1
#
_entry.id   AF-A0A5K1GI04-F1
#
_cell.length_a   1.000
_cell.length_b   1.000
_cell.length_c   1.000
_cell.angle_alpha   90.00
_cell.angle_beta   90.00
_cell.angle_gamma   90.00
#
_symmetry.space_group_name_H-M   'P 1'
#
loop_
_entity.id
_entity.type
_entity.pdbx_description
1 polymer ?
#
loop_
_entity_poly.entity_id
_entity_poly.type
_entity_poly.pdbx_seq_one_letter_code
_entity_poly.pdbx_strand_id
1 'polypeptide(L)' 'EERKIVSIDGYEDVPEDESALLCAVVGQPVSVGIDGSSMDFQLYTG' A
#
# COMPACT_ATOMS: atom_id res chain seq x y z
N GLU A 1 19.67 -20.19 -3.31
CA GLU A 1 18.97 -19.01 -3.83
C GLU A 1 19.88 -17.81 -3.71
N GLU A 2 20.08 -17.05 -4.78
CA GLU A 2 20.81 -15.79 -4.76
C GLU A 2 19.88 -14.67 -4.30
N ARG A 3 20.31 -13.87 -3.31
CA ARG A 3 19.54 -12.70 -2.87
C ARG A 3 19.62 -11.63 -3.95
N LYS A 4 18.50 -11.37 -4.63
CA LYS A 4 18.40 -10.28 -5.59
C LYS A 4 18.33 -8.96 -4.81
N ILE A 5 19.46 -8.27 -4.73
CA ILE A 5 19.56 -6.96 -4.09
C ILE A 5 19.00 -5.94 -5.07
N VAL A 6 17.99 -5.19 -4.64
CA VAL A 6 17.38 -4.10 -5.41
C VAL A 6 17.54 -2.79 -4.63
N SER A 7 17.77 -1.70 -5.36
CA SER A 7 17.81 -0.34 -4.84
C SER A 7 16.73 0.48 -5.53
N ILE A 8 16.16 1.45 -4.83
CA ILE A 8 15.14 2.36 -5.35
C ILE A 8 15.71 3.77 -5.42
N ASP A 9 15.21 4.57 -6.36
CA ASP A 9 15.64 5.95 -6.52
C ASP A 9 15.01 6.88 -5.45
N GLY A 10 13.86 6.50 -4.88
CA GLY A 10 13.19 7.26 -3.82
C GLY A 10 11.81 6.74 -3.45
N TYR A 11 11.08 7.54 -2.66
CA TYR A 11 9.67 7.34 -2.31
C TYR A 11 8.96 8.71 -2.32
N GLU A 12 7.64 8.68 -2.40
CA GLU A 12 6.79 9.86 -2.35
C GLU A 12 5.58 9.58 -1.47
N ASP A 13 5.20 10.57 -0.66
CA ASP A 13 3.99 10.50 0.15
C ASP A 13 2.78 10.89 -0.70
N VAL A 14 1.76 10.05 -0.68
CA VAL A 14 0.47 10.36 -1.29
C VAL A 14 -0.29 11.29 -0.34
N PRO A 15 -0.89 12.39 -0.83
CA PRO A 15 -1.77 13.22 -0.02
C PRO A 15 -2.86 12.39 0.68
N GLU A 16 -3.26 12.77 1.88
CA GLU A 16 -4.33 12.12 2.66
C GLU A 16 -5.73 12.43 2.08
N ASP A 17 -5.93 12.06 0.82
CA ASP A 17 -7.15 12.27 0.03
C ASP A 17 -7.45 11.00 -0.80
N GLU A 18 -8.72 10.59 -0.84
CA GLU A 18 -9.16 9.37 -1.53
C GLU A 18 -8.91 9.44 -3.04
N SER A 19 -9.10 10.61 -3.67
CA SER A 19 -8.89 10.78 -5.11
C SER A 19 -7.40 10.72 -5.44
N ALA A 20 -6.55 11.28 -4.57
CA ALA A 20 -5.10 11.18 -4.72
C ALA A 20 -4.63 9.72 -4.62
N LEU A 21 -5.14 8.95 -3.66
CA LEU A 21 -4.84 7.53 -3.54
C LEU A 21 -5.29 6.73 -4.78
N LEU A 22 -6.51 6.99 -5.26
CA LEU A 22 -7.03 6.36 -6.47
C LEU A 22 -6.11 6.62 -7.68
N CYS A 23 -5.64 7.85 -7.85
CA CYS A 23 -4.68 8.18 -8.92
C CYS A 23 -3.32 7.50 -8.73
N ALA A 24 -2.79 7.44 -7.50
CA ALA A 24 -1.48 6.84 -7.22
C ALA A 24 -1.45 5.33 -7.53
N VAL A 25 -2.52 4.62 -7.17
CA VAL A 25 -2.65 3.16 -7.38
C VAL A 25 -2.68 2.78 -8.86
N VAL A 26 -3.10 3.68 -9.75
CA VAL A 26 -3.05 3.44 -11.21
C VAL A 26 -1.61 3.31 -11.71
N GLY A 27 -0.66 4.02 -11.10
CA GLY A 27 0.73 4.05 -11.54
C GLY A 27 1.59 2.94 -10.94
N GLN A 28 1.34 2.58 -9.68
CA GLN A 28 2.14 1.60 -8.94
C GLN A 28 1.42 1.11 -7.67
N PRO A 29 1.81 -0.05 -7.10
CA PRO A 29 1.37 -0.44 -5.76
C PRO A 29 1.74 0.61 -4.71
N VAL A 30 0.81 0.92 -3.80
CA VAL A 30 0.98 1.94 -2.76
C VAL A 30 0.96 1.29 -1.38
N SER A 31 1.91 1.66 -0.52
CA SER A 31 1.93 1.26 0.88
C SER A 31 0.97 2.14 1.68
N VAL A 32 0.04 1.54 2.44
CA VAL A 32 -0.96 2.26 3.24
C VAL A 32 -1.05 1.70 4.66
N GLY A 33 -1.41 2.57 5.62
CA GLY A 33 -1.75 2.16 6.99
C GLY A 33 -3.25 1.88 7.12
N ILE A 34 -3.61 0.79 7.79
CA ILE A 34 -5.01 0.40 8.07
C ILE A 34 -5.17 -0.04 9.52
N ASP A 35 -6.39 0.03 10.05
CA ASP A 35 -6.75 -0.62 11.31
C ASP A 35 -7.32 -2.02 11.04
N GLY A 36 -6.46 -3.04 11.17
CA GLY A 36 -6.82 -4.44 11.03
C GLY A 36 -7.15 -5.15 12.34
N SER A 37 -7.31 -4.42 13.45
CA SER A 37 -7.47 -5.03 14.78
C SER A 37 -8.86 -5.65 15.02
N SER A 38 -9.86 -5.24 14.23
CA SER A 38 -11.24 -5.75 14.30
C SER A 38 -11.35 -7.23 13.90
N MET A 39 -12.19 -7.97 14.61
CA MET A 39 -12.53 -9.37 14.30
C MET A 39 -13.29 -9.50 12.97
N ASP A 40 -14.09 -8.50 12.61
CA ASP A 40 -14.79 -8.48 11.30
C ASP A 40 -13.80 -8.42 10.15
N PHE A 41 -12.70 -7.67 10.31
CA PHE A 41 -11.66 -7.55 9.30
C PHE A 41 -10.82 -8.83 9.19
N GLN A 42 -10.48 -9.44 10.33
CA GLN A 42 -9.70 -10.69 10.39
C GLN A 42 -10.46 -11.90 9.81
N LEU A 43 -11.80 -11.91 9.94
CA LEU A 43 -12.67 -12.99 9.47
C LEU A 43 -13.39 -12.65 8.15
N TYR A 44 -12.98 -11.59 7.45
CA TYR A 44 -13.52 -11.25 6.14
C TYR A 44 -13.22 -12.35 5.11
N THR A 45 -14.25 -12.81 4.38
CA THR A 45 -14.15 -13.95 3.45
C THR A 45 -14.52 -13.64 2.00
N GLY A 46 -14.94 -12.42 1.69
CA GLY A 46 -15.34 -12.02 0.33
C GLY A 46 -16.76 -11.50 0.26
#